data_AF-A0A945KJ64-F1
#
_entry.id   AF-A0A945KJ64-F1
#
_cell.length_a   1.000
_cell.length_b   1.000
_cell.length_c   1.000
_cell.angle_alpha   90.00
_cell.angle_beta   90.00
_cell.angle_gamma   90.00
#
_symmetry.space_group_name_H-M   'P 1'
#
loop_
_entity.id
_entity.type
_entity.pdbx_description
1 polymer ?
#
loop_
_entity_poly.entity_id
_entity_poly.type
_entity_poly.pdbx_seq_one_letter_code
_entity_poly.pdbx_strand_id
1 'polypeptide(L)'
;MSSEQRRSERKTLQVPTALMLAAGSLEGETVNISRHGLLIRATGAISVVVKVDGREYRGRLVRAEPQQDGGSLYALELDDPIQEV
;
A
#
# COMPACT_ATOMS: atom_id res chain seq x y z
N MET A 1 -9.57 -5.79 -21.70
CA MET A 1 -9.86 -6.60 -20.51
C MET A 1 -8.54 -7.16 -20.01
N SER A 2 -7.94 -6.56 -18.99
CA SER A 2 -6.71 -7.07 -18.38
C SER A 2 -7.10 -8.04 -17.27
N SER A 3 -6.84 -9.33 -17.44
CA SER A 3 -6.88 -10.26 -16.32
C SER A 3 -5.77 -9.85 -15.34
N GLU A 4 -6.13 -9.41 -14.13
CA GLU A 4 -5.19 -9.38 -13.01
C GLU A 4 -4.70 -10.83 -12.80
N GLN A 5 -3.55 -11.20 -13.36
CA GLN A 5 -2.89 -12.47 -13.08
C GLN A 5 -2.36 -12.42 -11.65
N ARG A 6 -3.14 -12.96 -10.72
CA ARG A 6 -2.70 -13.13 -9.34
C ARG A 6 -1.71 -14.29 -9.26
N ARG A 7 -0.59 -14.09 -8.55
CA ARG A 7 0.42 -15.13 -8.33
C ARG A 7 -0.04 -16.21 -7.33
N SER A 8 -1.05 -15.92 -6.51
CA SER A 8 -1.57 -16.83 -5.50
C SER A 8 -3.03 -16.52 -5.14
N GLU A 9 -3.69 -17.48 -4.50
CA GLU A 9 -5.02 -17.27 -3.90
C GLU A 9 -4.96 -16.24 -2.75
N ARG A 10 -6.09 -15.56 -2.49
CA ARG A 10 -6.25 -14.62 -1.37
C ARG A 10 -7.31 -15.17 -0.43
N LYS A 11 -7.01 -15.19 0.86
CA LYS A 11 -7.95 -15.52 1.94
C LYS A 11 -8.33 -14.24 2.68
N THR A 12 -9.58 -14.12 3.12
CA THR A 12 -10.01 -13.02 3.99
C THR A 12 -9.47 -13.27 5.39
N LEU A 13 -8.73 -12.30 5.94
CA LEU A 13 -8.20 -12.34 7.29
C LEU A 13 -8.57 -11.04 8.03
N GLN A 14 -9.15 -11.16 9.22
CA GLN A 14 -9.52 -10.02 10.07
C GLN A 14 -8.65 -10.04 11.33
N VAL A 15 -7.49 -9.38 11.27
CA VAL A 15 -6.56 -9.25 12.40
C VAL A 15 -6.10 -7.79 12.54
N PRO A 16 -5.76 -7.33 13.76
CA PRO A 16 -5.17 -6.01 13.95
C PRO A 16 -3.94 -5.83 13.07
N THR A 17 -3.93 -4.75 12.30
CA THR A 17 -2.86 -4.45 11.35
C THR A 17 -2.43 -3.00 11.52
N ALA A 18 -1.14 -2.75 11.63
CA ALA A 18 -0.56 -1.41 11.67
C ALA A 18 0.43 -1.25 10.50
N LEU A 19 0.34 -0.13 9.78
CA LEU A 19 1.19 0.19 8.63
C LEU A 19 2.05 1.41 8.96
N MET A 20 3.35 1.30 8.74
CA MET A 20 4.29 2.41 8.76
C MET A 20 4.88 2.59 7.37
N LEU A 21 4.75 3.80 6.82
CA LEU A 21 5.45 4.17 5.59
C LEU A 21 6.88 4.54 5.96
N ALA A 22 7.87 3.89 5.34
CA ALA A 22 9.26 4.28 5.53
C ALA A 22 9.50 5.64 4.86
N ALA A 23 10.33 6.48 5.48
CA ALA A 23 10.74 7.74 4.88
C ALA A 23 11.42 7.45 3.53
N GLY A 24 10.87 8.02 2.46
CA GLY A 24 11.39 7.88 1.10
C GLY A 24 11.02 9.10 0.27
N SER A 25 11.74 9.30 -0.83
CA SER A 25 11.44 10.33 -1.82
C SER A 25 10.76 9.70 -3.03
N LEU A 26 9.63 10.28 -3.43
CA LEU A 26 9.01 10.02 -4.72
C LEU A 26 9.37 11.15 -5.67
N GLU A 27 9.84 10.82 -6.86
CA GLU A 27 10.11 11.80 -7.92
C GLU A 27 8.97 11.77 -8.95
N GLY A 28 8.51 12.95 -9.36
CA GLY A 28 7.32 13.06 -10.20
C GLY A 28 6.99 14.48 -10.66
N GLU A 29 5.86 14.60 -11.35
CA GLU A 29 5.31 15.85 -11.86
C GLU A 29 4.02 16.24 -11.14
N THR A 30 3.77 17.55 -10.97
CA THR A 30 2.50 18.06 -10.43
C THR A 30 1.41 17.99 -11.49
N VAL A 31 0.30 17.33 -11.17
CA VAL A 31 -0.89 17.21 -12.03
C VAL A 31 -1.88 18.35 -11.75
N ASN A 32 -2.06 18.72 -10.48
CA ASN A 32 -2.97 19.79 -10.07
C ASN A 32 -2.46 20.45 -8.78
N ILE A 33 -2.71 21.74 -8.61
CA ILE A 33 -2.37 22.50 -7.40
C ILE A 33 -3.52 23.43 -7.00
N SER A 34 -3.72 23.58 -5.70
CA SER A 34 -4.65 24.51 -5.07
C SER A 34 -3.99 25.20 -3.88
N ARG A 35 -4.71 26.11 -3.22
CA ARG A 35 -4.25 26.73 -1.97
C ARG A 35 -4.12 25.74 -0.80
N HIS A 36 -4.77 24.57 -0.88
CA HIS A 36 -4.84 23.60 0.22
C HIS A 36 -4.03 22.33 -0.04
N GLY A 37 -3.39 22.19 -1.20
CA GLY A 37 -2.63 20.99 -1.53
C GLY A 37 -2.40 20.83 -3.03
N LEU A 38 -1.73 19.73 -3.38
CA LEU A 38 -1.37 19.39 -4.75
C LEU A 38 -1.53 17.87 -4.99
N LEU A 39 -1.75 17.52 -6.26
CA LEU A 39 -1.76 16.15 -6.77
C LEU A 39 -0.50 15.95 -7.60
N ILE A 40 0.28 14.91 -7.29
CA ILE A 40 1.43 14.51 -8.11
C ILE A 40 1.17 13.19 -8.83
N ARG A 41 1.74 13.06 -10.02
CA ARG A 41 2.02 11.79 -10.68
C ARG A 41 3.49 11.49 -10.44
N ALA A 42 3.79 10.48 -9.65
CA ALA A 42 5.15 10.11 -9.32
C ALA A 42 5.45 8.65 -9.69
N THR A 43 6.72 8.38 -9.95
CA THR A 43 7.25 7.03 -10.16
C THR A 43 8.21 6.70 -9.03
N GLY A 44 8.13 5.47 -8.53
CA GLY A 44 8.94 5.00 -7.40
C GLY A 44 8.16 4.00 -6.56
N ALA A 45 8.84 3.38 -5.60
CA ALA A 45 8.23 2.46 -4.66
C ALA A 45 8.25 3.08 -3.26
N ILE A 46 7.09 3.16 -2.60
CA ILE A 46 7.03 3.52 -1.18
C ILE A 46 7.30 2.24 -0.38
N SER A 47 8.47 2.16 0.25
CA SER A 47 8.77 1.08 1.20
C SER A 47 7.86 1.18 2.43
N VAL A 48 7.43 0.04 2.92
CA VAL A 48 6.54 -0.06 4.07
C VAL A 48 7.02 -1.10 5.06
N VAL A 49 6.67 -0.89 6.32
CA VAL A 49 6.73 -1.89 7.39
C VAL A 49 5.30 -2.11 7.88
N VAL A 50 4.83 -3.35 7.83
CA VAL A 50 3.49 -3.73 8.27
C VAL A 50 3.58 -4.72 9.42
N LYS A 51 2.82 -4.48 10.48
CA LYS A 51 2.66 -5.41 11.59
C LYS A 51 1.32 -6.11 11.45
N VAL A 52 1.36 -7.42 11.26
CA VAL A 52 0.19 -8.30 11.14
C VAL A 52 0.28 -9.32 12.27
N ASP A 53 -0.71 -9.31 13.16
CA ASP A 53 -0.79 -10.24 14.29
C ASP A 53 0.51 -10.31 15.11
N GLY A 54 1.05 -9.12 15.45
CA GLY A 54 2.29 -8.98 16.22
C GLY A 54 3.59 -9.31 15.47
N ARG A 55 3.52 -9.81 14.23
CA ARG A 55 4.69 -10.07 13.37
C ARG A 55 4.93 -8.92 12.40
N GLU A 56 6.19 -8.56 12.21
CA GLU A 56 6.61 -7.47 11.32
C GLU A 56 7.03 -7.99 9.95
N TYR A 57 6.55 -7.35 8.89
CA TYR A 57 6.88 -7.64 7.50
C TYR A 57 7.30 -6.36 6.79
N ARG A 58 8.23 -6.49 5.85
CA ARG A 58 8.67 -5.42 4.96
C ARG A 58 8.07 -5.62 3.57
N GLY A 59 7.91 -4.53 2.85
CA GLY A 59 7.39 -4.58 1.48
C GLY A 59 7.26 -3.20 0.85
N ARG A 60 6.37 -3.12 -0.14
CA ARG A 60 6.12 -1.93 -0.94
C ARG A 60 4.63 -1.66 -1.06
N LEU A 61 4.24 -0.39 -0.98
CA LEU A 61 2.88 0.04 -1.31
C LEU A 61 2.68 -0.07 -2.83
N VAL A 62 1.69 -0.85 -3.25
CA VAL A 62 1.33 -1.04 -4.66
C VAL A 62 0.14 -0.18 -5.03
N ARG A 63 -0.82 0.01 -4.12
CA ARG A 63 -2.07 0.72 -4.39
C ARG A 63 -2.66 1.31 -3.12
N ALA A 64 -3.21 2.52 -3.21
CA ALA A 64 -4.02 3.16 -2.18
C ALA A 64 -5.35 3.60 -2.80
N GLU A 65 -6.47 3.15 -2.24
CA GLU A 65 -7.82 3.43 -2.74
C GLU A 65 -8.68 4.04 -1.63
N PRO A 66 -9.08 5.32 -1.75
CA PRO A 66 -10.00 5.92 -0.79
C PRO A 66 -11.35 5.21 -0.84
N GLN A 67 -11.96 5.03 0.34
CA GLN A 67 -13.27 4.44 0.50
C GLN A 67 -14.31 5.53 0.80
N GLN A 68 -15.59 5.24 0.53
CA GLN A 68 -16.68 6.20 0.73
C GLN A 68 -16.94 6.50 2.23
N ASP A 69 -16.52 5.62 3.12
CA ASP A 69 -16.66 5.74 4.57
C ASP A 69 -15.55 6.60 5.23
N GLY A 70 -14.68 7.22 4.42
CA GLY A 70 -13.54 7.99 4.90
C GLY A 70 -12.29 7.13 5.19
N GLY A 71 -12.37 5.82 5.03
CA GLY A 71 -11.23 4.91 5.09
C GLY A 71 -10.40 4.90 3.80
N SER A 72 -9.34 4.09 3.78
CA SER A 72 -8.55 3.80 2.58
C SER A 72 -8.08 2.36 2.60
N LEU A 73 -8.18 1.66 1.46
CA LEU A 73 -7.61 0.34 1.27
C LEU A 73 -6.19 0.49 0.73
N TYR A 74 -5.24 -0.23 1.34
CA TYR A 74 -3.84 -0.25 0.91
C TYR A 74 -3.45 -1.67 0.49
N ALA A 75 -3.00 -1.83 -0.76
CA ALA A 75 -2.45 -3.08 -1.26
C ALA A 75 -0.92 -3.04 -1.17
N LEU A 76 -0.33 -4.05 -0.53
CA LEU A 76 1.11 -4.17 -0.32
C LEU A 76 1.65 -5.39 -1.07
N GLU A 77 2.84 -5.27 -1.64
CA GLU A 77 3.66 -6.40 -2.06
C GLU A 77 4.71 -6.62 -0.96
N LEU A 78 4.69 -7.78 -0.32
CA LEU A 78 5.61 -8.11 0.77
C LEU A 78 6.91 -8.71 0.21
N ASP A 79 8.03 -8.40 0.85
CA ASP A 79 9.33 -8.97 0.50
C ASP A 79 9.38 -10.45 0.87
N ASP A 80 8.76 -10.82 1.99
CA ASP A 80 8.63 -12.18 2.49
C ASP A 80 7.15 -12.60 2.59
N PRO A 81 6.82 -13.87 2.33
CA PRO A 81 5.45 -14.36 2.44
C PRO A 81 4.96 -14.36 3.89
N ILE A 82 3.66 -14.10 4.07
CA ILE A 82 3.00 -14.33 5.36
C ILE A 82 2.93 -15.84 5.58
N GLN A 83 3.51 -16.32 6.67
CA GLN A 83 3.29 -17.69 7.12
C GLN A 83 1.87 -17.76 7.68
N GLU A 84 1.04 -18.65 7.13
CA GLU A 84 -0.32 -18.88 7.65
C GLU A 84 -0.23 -19.21 9.14
N VAL A 85 -1.09 -18.54 9.93
CA VAL A 85 -1.34 -18.88 11.35
C VAL A 85 -2.26 -20.07 11.41
#